data_AF-A0A0N1AMY2-F1
#
_entry.id   AF-A0A0N1AMY2-F1
#
_cell.length_a   1.000
_cell.length_b   1.000
_cell.length_c   1.000
_cell.angle_alpha   90.00
_cell.angle_beta   90.00
_cell.angle_gamma   90.00
#
_symmetry.space_group_name_H-M   'P 1'
#
loop_
_entity.id
_entity.type
_entity.pdbx_description
1 polymer ?
#
loop_
_entity_poly.entity_id
_entity_poly.type
_entity_poly.pdbx_seq_one_letter_code
_entity_poly.pdbx_strand_id
1 'polypeptide(L)'
;MAKRYEHTLSLAKAISARRRERGLTFEQLGFLSDVNAAQAFRICRGEFKTLNPSVLKICNALEIEPETDGMARQRFGDTAIEAMLSAEVLTAWDRTVAGAKLIKRVLRALHGEA
;
A
#
# COMPACT_ATOMS: atom_id res chain seq x y z
N MET A 1 -16.50 -0.76 16.02
CA MET A 1 -15.76 0.51 16.23
C MET A 1 -14.24 0.29 16.24
N ALA A 2 -13.70 -0.69 17.01
CA ALA A 2 -12.25 -0.96 17.09
C ALA A 2 -11.57 -1.24 15.73
N LYS A 3 -12.16 -2.12 14.91
CA LYS A 3 -11.62 -2.49 13.59
C LYS A 3 -11.39 -1.26 12.68
N ARG A 4 -12.35 -0.33 12.62
CA ARG A 4 -12.28 0.90 11.80
C ARG A 4 -11.11 1.81 12.20
N TYR A 5 -10.82 1.93 13.49
CA TYR A 5 -9.69 2.74 13.98
C TYR A 5 -8.34 2.10 13.64
N GLU A 6 -8.27 0.77 13.72
CA GLU A 6 -7.09 -0.02 13.34
C GLU A 6 -6.74 0.16 11.85
N HIS A 7 -7.74 0.17 10.98
CA HIS A 7 -7.57 0.45 9.55
C HIS A 7 -7.01 1.86 9.29
N THR A 8 -7.60 2.89 9.89
CA THR A 8 -7.10 4.28 9.80
C THR A 8 -5.63 4.40 10.22
N LEU A 9 -5.25 3.76 11.32
CA LEU A 9 -3.88 3.78 11.82
C LEU A 9 -2.92 3.07 10.86
N SER A 10 -3.33 1.94 10.27
CA SER A 10 -2.54 1.23 9.26
C SER A 10 -2.27 2.11 8.04
N LEU A 11 -3.31 2.74 7.49
CA LEU A 11 -3.16 3.65 6.35
C LEU A 11 -2.31 4.88 6.69
N ALA A 12 -2.50 5.48 7.86
CA ALA A 12 -1.69 6.61 8.30
C ALA A 12 -0.21 6.26 8.42
N LYS A 13 0.12 5.06 8.92
CA LYS A 13 1.49 4.55 8.97
C LYS A 13 2.08 4.41 7.56
N ALA A 14 1.33 3.82 6.62
CA ALA A 14 1.77 3.67 5.24
C ALA A 14 2.02 5.04 4.56
N ILE A 15 1.10 5.99 4.72
CA ILE A 15 1.25 7.36 4.22
C ILE A 15 2.49 8.03 4.82
N SER A 16 2.67 7.94 6.14
CA SER A 16 3.79 8.57 6.84
C SER A 16 5.15 7.97 6.45
N ALA A 17 5.21 6.64 6.28
CA ALA A 17 6.39 5.94 5.79
C ALA A 17 6.76 6.41 4.37
N ARG A 18 5.81 6.38 3.43
CA ARG A 18 6.04 6.79 2.03
C ARG A 18 6.43 8.27 1.90
N ARG A 19 5.85 9.16 2.72
CA ARG A 19 6.28 10.56 2.79
C ARG A 19 7.76 10.67 3.19
N ARG A 20 8.18 9.91 4.21
CA ARG A 20 9.58 9.89 4.70
C ARG A 20 10.53 9.30 3.66
N GLU A 21 10.16 8.19 3.01
CA GLU A 21 10.92 7.56 1.92
C GLU A 21 11.19 8.55 0.77
N ARG A 22 10.20 9.38 0.43
CA ARG A 22 10.31 10.42 -0.60
C ARG A 22 10.95 11.73 -0.10
N GLY A 23 11.34 11.81 1.18
CA GLY A 23 11.96 13.01 1.77
C GLY A 23 11.04 14.26 1.80
N LEU A 24 9.72 14.08 1.70
CA LEU A 24 8.79 15.21 1.55
C LEU A 24 8.47 15.87 2.90
N THR A 25 8.50 17.19 2.98
CA THR A 25 7.89 17.93 4.10
C THR A 25 6.37 17.87 4.05
N PHE A 26 5.68 18.31 5.10
CA PHE A 26 4.21 18.36 5.09
C PHE A 26 3.69 19.43 4.12
N GLU A 27 4.43 20.52 3.94
CA GLU A 27 4.14 21.56 2.95
C GLU A 27 4.28 21.02 1.53
N GLN A 28 5.36 20.28 1.25
CA GLN A 28 5.57 19.65 -0.06
C GLN A 28 4.53 18.57 -0.35
N LEU A 29 4.21 17.73 0.63
CA LEU A 29 3.14 16.74 0.50
C LEU A 29 1.79 17.42 0.24
N GLY A 30 1.50 18.49 0.99
CA GLY A 30 0.29 19.28 0.80
C GLY A 30 0.20 19.86 -0.62
N PHE A 31 1.26 20.50 -1.09
CA PHE A 31 1.34 21.04 -2.44
C PHE A 31 1.14 19.96 -3.52
N LEU A 32 1.85 18.83 -3.43
CA LEU A 32 1.76 17.73 -4.39
C LEU A 32 0.37 17.07 -4.43
N SER A 33 -0.32 17.06 -3.30
CA SER A 33 -1.64 16.43 -3.18
C SER A 33 -2.79 17.43 -3.29
N ASP A 34 -2.55 18.72 -3.48
CA ASP A 34 -3.61 19.75 -3.43
C ASP A 34 -4.42 19.68 -2.12
N VAL A 35 -3.69 19.59 -1.01
CA VAL A 35 -4.18 19.53 0.38
C VAL A 35 -3.35 20.52 1.22
N ASN A 36 -3.95 21.20 2.18
CA ASN A 36 -3.15 22.11 3.02
C ASN A 36 -2.17 21.34 3.93
N ALA A 37 -1.04 21.95 4.28
CA ALA A 37 0.01 21.31 5.09
C ALA A 37 -0.49 20.81 6.46
N ALA A 38 -1.39 21.55 7.12
CA ALA A 38 -1.97 21.15 8.40
C ALA A 38 -2.85 19.90 8.25
N GLN A 39 -3.60 19.78 7.16
CA GLN A 39 -4.42 18.61 6.85
C GLN A 39 -3.54 17.41 6.49
N ALA A 40 -2.45 17.63 5.74
CA ALA A 40 -1.45 16.59 5.47
C ALA A 40 -0.82 16.07 6.77
N PHE A 41 -0.43 16.97 7.69
CA PHE A 41 0.09 16.61 9.01
C PHE A 41 -0.90 15.74 9.81
N ARG A 42 -2.18 16.16 9.88
CA ARG A 42 -3.24 15.40 10.58
C ARG A 42 -3.47 14.01 9.97
N ILE A 43 -3.46 13.91 8.64
CA ILE A 43 -3.62 12.63 7.94
C ILE A 43 -2.43 11.70 8.21
N CYS A 44 -1.19 12.19 8.19
CA CYS A 44 -0.02 11.41 8.56
C CYS A 44 -0.04 10.90 10.01
N ARG A 45 -0.86 11.50 10.90
CA ARG A 45 -1.08 11.06 12.28
C ARG A 45 -2.29 10.15 12.47
N GLY A 46 -3.05 9.88 11.41
CA GLY A 46 -4.28 9.08 11.51
C GLY A 46 -5.46 9.84 12.09
N GLU A 47 -5.44 11.18 12.09
CA GLU A 47 -6.53 12.02 12.58
C GLU A 47 -7.66 12.18 11.53
N PHE A 48 -8.13 11.07 10.98
CA PHE A 48 -9.25 11.02 10.05
C PHE A 48 -10.13 9.80 10.34
N LYS A 49 -11.43 9.88 10.04
CA LYS A 49 -12.38 8.80 10.33
C LYS A 49 -12.73 7.95 9.09
N THR A 50 -12.52 8.50 7.90
CA THR A 50 -12.92 7.93 6.62
C THR A 50 -11.94 8.35 5.51
N LEU A 51 -11.98 7.64 4.38
CA LEU A 51 -11.30 8.01 3.13
C LEU A 51 -11.96 9.24 2.49
N ASN A 52 -11.82 10.40 3.14
CA ASN A 52 -12.32 11.66 2.60
C ASN A 52 -11.45 12.11 1.38
N PRO A 53 -11.90 13.11 0.60
CA PRO A 53 -11.19 13.53 -0.60
C PRO A 53 -9.71 13.88 -0.35
N SER A 54 -9.38 14.50 0.78
CA SER A 54 -7.99 14.86 1.10
C SER A 54 -7.12 13.62 1.41
N VAL A 55 -7.68 12.61 2.07
CA VAL A 55 -6.98 11.33 2.28
C VAL A 55 -6.72 10.64 0.94
N LEU A 56 -7.71 10.60 0.05
CA LEU A 56 -7.58 10.01 -1.27
C LEU A 56 -6.57 10.75 -2.16
N LYS A 57 -6.58 12.09 -2.12
CA LYS A 57 -5.60 12.93 -2.83
C LYS A 57 -4.16 12.65 -2.37
N ILE A 58 -3.94 12.55 -1.05
CA ILE A 58 -2.62 12.18 -0.49
C ILE A 58 -2.23 10.76 -0.89
N CYS A 59 -3.17 9.80 -0.84
CA CYS A 59 -2.91 8.43 -1.28
C CYS A 59 -2.49 8.41 -2.76
N ASN A 60 -3.19 9.14 -3.62
CA ASN A 60 -2.86 9.25 -5.04
C ASN A 60 -1.47 9.86 -5.27
N ALA A 61 -1.16 10.98 -4.62
CA ALA A 61 0.15 11.63 -4.72
C ALA A 61 1.32 10.75 -4.25
N LEU A 62 1.06 9.83 -3.32
CA LEU A 62 2.03 8.87 -2.79
C LEU A 62 1.96 7.48 -3.45
N GLU A 63 1.07 7.31 -4.43
CA GLU A 63 0.79 6.04 -5.14
C GLU A 63 0.45 4.88 -4.18
N ILE A 64 -0.35 5.18 -3.17
CA ILE A 64 -0.91 4.23 -2.21
C ILE A 64 -2.35 3.93 -2.63
N GLU A 65 -2.70 2.65 -2.67
CA GLU A 65 -4.08 2.22 -2.94
C GLU A 65 -4.75 1.86 -1.59
N PRO A 66 -5.66 2.71 -1.08
CA PRO A 66 -6.43 2.38 0.11
C PRO A 66 -7.52 1.36 -0.26
N GLU A 67 -7.54 0.23 0.42
CA GLU A 67 -8.67 -0.70 0.40
C GLU A 67 -9.93 -0.01 0.96
N THR A 68 -11.09 -0.45 0.49
CA THR A 68 -12.40 0.10 0.88
C THR A 68 -12.71 -0.09 2.37
N ASP A 69 -12.02 -0.98 3.07
CA ASP A 69 -12.08 -1.16 4.52
C ASP A 69 -11.07 -0.28 5.29
N GLY A 70 -10.19 0.44 4.59
CA GLY A 70 -9.16 1.30 5.14
C GLY A 70 -7.81 0.60 5.37
N MET A 71 -7.61 -0.65 4.94
CA MET A 71 -6.26 -1.20 4.81
C MET A 71 -5.51 -0.45 3.70
N ALA A 72 -4.25 -0.08 3.92
CA ALA A 72 -3.41 0.33 2.81
C ALA A 72 -2.80 -0.92 2.18
N ARG A 73 -3.09 -1.21 0.91
CA ARG A 73 -2.12 -1.97 0.14
C ARG A 73 -0.99 -1.00 -0.16
N GLN A 74 0.13 -1.18 0.54
CA GLN A 74 1.38 -0.66 0.02
C GLN A 74 1.51 -1.25 -1.39
N ARG A 75 1.54 -0.38 -2.40
CA ARG A 75 1.69 -0.82 -3.79
C ARG A 75 3.07 -1.42 -4.08
N PHE A 76 3.94 -1.49 -3.07
CA PHE A 76 5.25 -2.13 -3.11
C PHE A 76 5.60 -2.57 -1.68
N GLY A 77 5.72 -3.88 -1.47
CA GLY A 77 6.63 -4.41 -0.45
C GLY A 77 8.07 -4.12 -0.89
N ASP A 78 9.06 -4.39 -0.04
CA ASP A 78 10.49 -4.23 -0.37
C ASP A 78 10.76 -4.62 -1.84
N THR A 79 10.95 -3.60 -2.69
CA THR A 79 10.92 -3.78 -4.15
C THR A 79 11.96 -4.79 -4.62
N ALA A 80 13.07 -4.92 -3.87
CA ALA A 80 14.09 -5.91 -4.10
C ALA A 80 13.62 -7.34 -3.80
N ILE A 81 12.91 -7.57 -2.70
CA ILE A 81 12.42 -8.91 -2.32
C ILE A 81 11.26 -9.33 -3.21
N GLU A 82 10.35 -8.40 -3.51
CA GLU A 82 9.23 -8.64 -4.44
C GLU A 82 9.72 -8.88 -5.87
N ALA A 83 10.70 -8.10 -6.35
CA ALA A 83 11.31 -8.32 -7.66
C ALA A 83 12.09 -9.63 -7.71
N MET A 84 12.82 -9.98 -6.65
CA MET A 84 13.52 -11.27 -6.53
C MET A 84 12.53 -12.44 -6.63
N LEU A 85 11.45 -12.41 -5.83
CA LEU A 85 10.43 -13.45 -5.86
C LEU A 85 9.74 -13.52 -7.23
N SER A 86 9.39 -12.38 -7.80
CA SER A 86 8.75 -12.30 -9.13
C SER A 86 9.66 -12.83 -10.23
N ALA A 87 10.95 -12.50 -10.20
CA ALA A 87 11.93 -12.99 -11.17
C ALA A 87 12.09 -14.51 -11.10
N GLU A 88 12.15 -15.06 -9.89
CA GLU A 88 12.26 -16.51 -9.69
C GLU A 88 11.01 -17.24 -10.18
N VAL A 89 9.83 -16.75 -9.82
CA VAL A 89 8.54 -17.30 -10.28
C VAL A 89 8.43 -17.25 -11.81
N LEU A 90 8.86 -16.15 -12.43
CA LEU A 90 8.84 -16.00 -13.88
C LEU A 90 9.88 -16.89 -14.58
N THR A 91 11.00 -17.20 -13.93
CA THR A 91 12.04 -18.11 -14.44
C THR A 91 11.57 -19.56 -14.39
N ALA A 92 10.90 -19.96 -13.30
CA ALA A 92 10.33 -21.29 -13.15
C ALA A 92 9.12 -21.55 -14.07
N TRP A 93 8.54 -20.50 -14.65
CA TRP A 93 7.36 -20.61 -15.49
C TRP A 93 7.70 -20.93 -16.95
N ASP A 94 7.25 -22.10 -17.41
CA ASP A 94 7.33 -22.59 -18.80
C ASP A 94 6.53 -21.78 -19.85
N ARG A 95 5.97 -20.62 -19.46
CA ARG A 95 5.10 -19.76 -20.27
C ARG A 95 3.78 -20.41 -20.72
N THR A 96 3.38 -21.54 -20.15
CA THR A 96 2.09 -22.18 -20.42
C THR A 96 1.05 -21.86 -19.35
N VAL A 97 -0.23 -21.87 -19.73
CA VAL A 97 -1.33 -21.71 -18.78
C VAL A 97 -1.35 -22.86 -17.75
N ALA A 98 -0.93 -24.06 -18.15
CA ALA A 98 -0.83 -25.22 -17.27
C ALA A 98 0.26 -25.03 -16.20
N GLY A 99 1.45 -24.57 -16.60
CA GLY A 99 2.55 -24.24 -15.68
C GLY A 99 2.17 -23.14 -14.68
N ALA A 100 1.52 -22.07 -15.14
CA ALA A 100 1.04 -21.01 -14.24
C ALA A 100 0.04 -21.52 -13.19
N LYS A 101 -0.88 -22.42 -13.58
CA LYS A 101 -1.84 -23.05 -12.66
C LYS A 101 -1.15 -23.96 -11.64
N LEU A 102 -0.09 -24.66 -12.04
CA LEU A 102 0.70 -25.52 -11.15
C LEU A 102 1.44 -24.68 -10.10
N ILE A 103 2.18 -23.64 -10.53
CA ILE A 103 2.88 -22.71 -9.64
C ILE A 103 1.90 -22.11 -8.62
N LYS A 104 0.74 -21.65 -9.08
CA LYS A 104 -0.33 -21.13 -8.21
C LYS A 104 -0.78 -22.16 -7.14
N ARG A 105 -0.91 -23.44 -7.51
CA ARG A 105 -1.32 -24.50 -6.59
C ARG A 105 -0.26 -24.77 -5.52
N VAL A 106 1.00 -24.83 -5.91
CA VAL A 106 2.12 -25.00 -4.98
C VAL A 106 2.18 -23.85 -3.98
N LEU A 107 2.09 -22.60 -4.46
CA LEU A 107 2.09 -21.42 -3.60
C LEU A 107 0.92 -21.43 -2.60
N ARG A 108 -0.26 -21.90 -3.00
CA ARG A 108 -1.41 -22.06 -2.09
C ARG A 108 -1.18 -23.13 -1.02
N ALA A 109 -0.63 -24.28 -1.40
CA ALA A 109 -0.33 -25.36 -0.47
C ALA A 109 0.66 -24.91 0.62
N LEU A 110 1.63 -24.04 0.27
CA LEU A 110 2.56 -23.45 1.23
C LEU A 110 1.90 -22.47 2.21
N HIS A 111 0.78 -21.84 1.84
CA HIS A 111 0.05 -20.88 2.69
C HIS A 111 -1.02 -21.53 3.57
N GLY A 112 -1.22 -22.85 3.50
CA GLY A 112 -2.21 -23.56 4.34
C GLY A 112 -3.67 -23.41 3.91
N GLU A 113 -3.94 -22.78 2.76
CA GLU A 113 -5.25 -22.80 2.11
C GLU A 113 -5.30 -23.98 1.13
N ALA A 114 -5.52 -25.18 1.68
CA ALA A 114 -5.84 -26.39 0.90
C ALA A 114 -7.35 -26.45 0.60
#